data_AF-A0A2M7SSV7-F1
#
_entry.id   AF-A0A2M7SSV7-F1
#
_cell.length_a   1.000
_cell.length_b   1.000
_cell.length_c   1.000
_cell.angle_alpha   90.00
_cell.angle_beta   90.00
_cell.angle_gamma   90.00
#
_symmetry.space_group_name_H-M   'P 1'
#
loop_
_entity.id
_entity.type
_entity.pdbx_description
1 polymer ?
#
loop_
_entity_poly.entity_id
_entity_poly.type
_entity_poly.pdbx_seq_one_letter_code
_entity_poly.pdbx_strand_id
1 'polypeptide(L)'
;MGKKTVAYGKSDRSSVISDQWALAKNVKANESGGFTFEAIVTPHSSLVTRHSSLVTRHSPLVTLQVPGRHNVLNALAALTVASLLGLSLEDGAQALGQFTGTGRRFEVRGEANGIVVIDDYAHHPTEIRATLAAARSRYAGCRIWAVWQPHTYSRTRTLFNQFTHAFNDADQVIVTEIYAAREPIQDYSAAQVVQAMPHPSAQFIPDLPAVSDYLVSHLRPGDVLLVLSAGDADLVSTQVLADLQTSEVRYA
;
A
#
# COMPACT_ATOMS: atom_id res chain seq x y z
N MET A 1 3.33 8.88 -35.97
CA MET A 1 3.80 9.28 -34.62
C MET A 1 4.15 8.02 -33.86
N GLY A 2 5.45 7.71 -33.69
CA GLY A 2 5.88 6.52 -32.94
C GLY A 2 5.65 6.71 -31.44
N LYS A 3 5.21 5.67 -30.73
CA LYS A 3 5.09 5.72 -29.26
C LYS A 3 6.50 5.88 -28.67
N LYS A 4 6.72 6.94 -27.87
CA LYS A 4 7.91 7.04 -27.01
C LYS A 4 7.67 6.12 -25.81
N THR A 5 8.50 5.10 -25.63
CA THR A 5 8.42 4.17 -24.50
C THR A 5 9.53 4.49 -23.52
N VAL A 6 9.21 4.57 -22.23
CA VAL A 6 10.20 4.73 -21.16
C VAL A 6 10.13 3.51 -20.26
N ALA A 7 11.28 2.89 -20.00
CA ALA A 7 11.38 1.73 -19.12
C ALA A 7 11.92 2.16 -17.76
N TYR A 8 11.34 1.65 -16.66
CA TYR A 8 11.87 1.88 -15.32
C TYR A 8 11.88 0.60 -14.49
N GLY A 9 12.88 0.44 -13.61
CA GLY A 9 13.04 -0.80 -12.85
C GLY A 9 14.06 -0.73 -11.71
N LYS A 10 14.29 -1.88 -11.06
CA LYS A 10 15.30 -2.07 -10.01
C LYS A 10 16.33 -3.06 -10.54
N SER A 11 17.61 -2.73 -10.55
CA SER A 11 18.65 -3.68 -10.98
C SER A 11 20.06 -3.26 -10.58
N ASP A 12 20.90 -4.24 -10.24
CA ASP A 12 22.37 -4.11 -10.19
C ASP A 12 23.03 -4.44 -11.55
N ARG A 13 22.26 -4.98 -12.51
CA ARG A 13 22.72 -5.35 -13.86
C ARG A 13 21.98 -4.59 -14.95
N SER A 14 22.74 -3.91 -15.81
CA SER A 14 22.23 -3.08 -16.90
C SER A 14 21.84 -3.91 -18.12
N SER A 15 20.54 -4.12 -18.32
CA SER A 15 20.00 -4.47 -19.65
C SER A 15 18.63 -3.82 -19.83
N VAL A 16 18.59 -2.49 -19.82
CA VAL A 16 17.39 -1.75 -20.21
C VAL A 16 17.52 -1.41 -21.70
N ILE A 17 16.67 -2.01 -22.53
CA ILE A 17 16.64 -1.82 -23.98
C ILE A 17 15.61 -0.73 -24.31
N SER A 18 15.89 0.50 -23.90
CA SER A 18 15.10 1.68 -24.27
C SER A 18 16.00 2.91 -24.34
N ASP A 19 15.74 3.81 -25.29
CA ASP A 19 16.43 5.08 -25.44
C ASP A 19 16.22 5.99 -24.21
N GLN A 20 15.13 5.77 -23.47
CA GLN A 20 14.83 6.44 -22.22
C GLN A 20 14.57 5.42 -21.12
N TRP A 21 15.27 5.57 -20.00
CA TRP A 21 15.07 4.72 -18.84
C TRP A 21 15.37 5.41 -17.51
N ALA A 22 14.77 4.86 -16.46
CA ALA A 22 15.04 5.21 -15.07
C ALA A 22 15.35 3.96 -14.23
N LEU A 23 16.30 4.05 -13.30
CA LEU A 23 16.71 2.93 -12.47
C LEU A 23 16.96 3.37 -11.03
N ALA A 24 16.47 2.58 -10.06
CA ALA A 24 16.87 2.72 -8.67
C ALA A 24 18.05 1.79 -8.38
N LYS A 25 19.13 2.35 -7.83
CA LYS A 25 20.30 1.62 -7.31
C LYS A 25 20.44 1.80 -5.81
N ASN A 26 21.18 0.89 -5.17
CA ASN A 26 21.50 0.96 -3.75
C ASN A 26 20.26 1.07 -2.85
N VAL A 27 19.16 0.41 -3.24
CA VAL A 27 17.88 0.46 -2.53
C VAL A 27 17.99 -0.17 -1.15
N LYS A 28 17.90 0.65 -0.11
CA LYS A 28 18.00 0.23 1.30
C LYS A 28 16.80 0.74 2.10
N ALA A 29 16.34 -0.04 3.07
CA ALA A 29 15.36 0.45 4.04
C ALA A 29 16.00 1.57 4.89
N ASN A 30 15.22 2.57 5.28
CA ASN A 30 15.66 3.66 6.15
C ASN A 30 14.95 3.63 7.52
N GLU A 31 15.40 4.48 8.44
CA GLU A 31 14.89 4.53 9.82
C GLU A 31 13.41 4.92 9.92
N SER A 32 12.88 5.64 8.93
CA SER A 32 11.46 5.99 8.83
C SER A 32 10.57 4.82 8.36
N GLY A 33 11.14 3.65 8.07
CA GLY A 33 10.43 2.50 7.51
C GLY A 33 10.21 2.55 5.99
N GLY A 34 10.70 3.60 5.33
CA GLY A 34 10.69 3.77 3.88
C GLY A 34 11.97 3.25 3.22
N PHE A 35 12.36 3.86 2.10
CA PHE A 35 13.53 3.42 1.31
C PHE A 35 14.39 4.60 0.84
N THR A 36 15.71 4.43 0.95
CA THR A 36 16.72 5.33 0.36
C THR A 36 17.34 4.67 -0.86
N PHE A 37 17.47 5.40 -1.97
CA PHE A 37 18.06 4.90 -3.21
C PHE A 37 18.59 6.02 -4.11
N GLU A 38 19.51 5.67 -5.00
CA GLU A 38 19.97 6.55 -6.08
C GLU A 38 19.06 6.39 -7.30
N ALA A 39 18.46 7.48 -7.77
CA ALA A 39 17.58 7.47 -8.94
C ALA A 39 18.34 7.91 -10.19
N ILE A 40 18.71 6.97 -11.07
CA ILE A 40 19.37 7.28 -12.33
C ILE A 40 18.30 7.48 -13.39
N VAL A 41 18.15 8.70 -13.91
CA VAL A 41 17.16 9.03 -14.96
C VAL A 41 17.87 9.56 -16.19
N THR A 42 17.50 9.05 -17.38
CA THR A 42 18.09 9.48 -18.65
C THR A 42 17.28 10.65 -19.24
N PRO A 43 17.84 11.86 -19.41
CA PRO A 43 17.07 13.04 -19.83
C PRO A 43 16.56 12.97 -21.27
N HIS A 44 15.42 13.64 -21.54
CA HIS A 44 14.82 13.75 -22.88
C HIS A 44 15.68 14.49 -23.90
N SER A 45 16.56 15.41 -23.46
CA SER A 45 17.41 16.22 -24.32
C SER A 45 18.75 15.58 -24.68
N SER A 46 18.93 14.28 -24.39
CA SER A 46 20.12 13.55 -24.83
C SER A 46 20.03 13.31 -26.35
N LEU A 47 20.31 14.36 -27.13
CA LEU A 47 20.82 14.20 -28.47
C LEU A 47 22.04 13.29 -28.33
N VAL A 48 21.88 12.03 -28.73
CA VAL A 48 22.99 11.13 -28.99
C VAL A 48 23.70 11.67 -30.23
N THR A 49 24.45 12.77 -30.06
CA THR A 49 25.47 13.16 -31.01
C THR A 49 26.51 12.07 -30.92
N ARG A 50 26.75 11.36 -32.02
CA ARG A 50 27.67 10.20 -32.14
C ARG A 50 29.14 10.49 -31.79
N HIS A 51 29.43 11.60 -31.09
CA HIS A 51 30.77 12.11 -30.80
C HIS A 51 30.93 12.83 -29.43
N SER A 52 30.02 12.66 -28.46
CA SER A 52 30.26 13.16 -27.09
C SER A 52 29.86 12.16 -26.03
N SER A 53 30.83 11.71 -25.25
CA SER A 53 30.74 10.67 -24.22
C SER A 53 30.20 11.17 -22.87
N LEU A 54 29.52 12.31 -22.83
CA LEU A 54 29.04 12.93 -21.59
C LEU A 54 27.52 13.00 -21.59
N VAL A 55 26.87 11.86 -21.28
CA VAL A 55 25.49 11.90 -20.77
C VAL A 55 25.59 12.36 -19.32
N THR A 56 25.16 13.60 -19.02
CA THR A 56 25.01 14.07 -17.64
C THR A 56 23.96 13.19 -16.96
N ARG A 57 24.42 12.20 -16.19
CA ARG A 57 23.57 11.34 -15.38
C ARG A 57 23.23 12.10 -14.11
N HIS A 58 22.03 12.67 -14.04
CA HIS A 58 21.50 13.13 -12.77
C HIS A 58 21.11 11.90 -11.95
N SER A 59 21.70 11.79 -10.76
CA SER A 59 21.49 10.67 -9.85
C SER A 59 21.17 11.21 -8.45
N PRO A 60 20.04 11.92 -8.27
CA PRO A 60 19.67 12.40 -6.95
C PRO A 60 19.47 11.22 -5.99
N LEU A 61 19.88 11.44 -4.74
CA LEU A 61 19.54 10.56 -3.64
C LEU A 61 18.08 10.81 -3.26
N VAL A 62 17.26 9.76 -3.30
CA VAL A 62 15.85 9.80 -2.92
C VAL A 62 15.71 9.08 -1.59
N THR A 63 15.08 9.72 -0.61
CA THR A 63 14.79 9.15 0.71
C THR A 63 13.29 9.17 0.94
N LEU A 64 12.59 8.09 0.63
CA LEU A 64 11.14 8.00 0.83
C LEU A 64 10.81 7.77 2.30
N GLN A 65 9.80 8.48 2.81
CA GLN A 65 9.21 8.22 4.13
C GLN A 65 8.17 7.09 4.07
N VAL A 66 7.52 6.93 2.91
CA VAL A 66 6.47 5.91 2.73
C VAL A 66 7.05 4.49 2.65
N PRO A 67 6.44 3.50 3.35
CA PRO A 67 6.93 2.13 3.34
C PRO A 67 6.64 1.43 2.01
N GLY A 68 7.28 0.26 1.82
CA GLY A 68 6.98 -0.66 0.71
C GLY A 68 7.89 -0.47 -0.52
N ARG A 69 8.48 -1.58 -0.98
CA ARG A 69 9.38 -1.58 -2.16
C ARG A 69 8.67 -1.11 -3.44
N HIS A 70 7.36 -1.21 -3.54
CA HIS A 70 6.61 -0.72 -4.70
C HIS A 70 6.69 0.82 -4.82
N ASN A 71 6.80 1.55 -3.72
CA ASN A 71 6.92 3.01 -3.74
C ASN A 71 8.24 3.50 -4.33
N VAL A 72 9.30 2.68 -4.31
CA VAL A 72 10.52 2.95 -5.10
C VAL A 72 10.22 2.99 -6.61
N LEU A 73 9.35 2.10 -7.10
CA LEU A 73 8.93 2.10 -8.51
C LEU A 73 8.05 3.31 -8.83
N ASN A 74 7.12 3.64 -7.94
CA ASN A 74 6.25 4.82 -8.08
C ASN A 74 7.08 6.12 -8.12
N ALA A 75 8.07 6.24 -7.24
CA ALA A 75 8.98 7.37 -7.20
C ALA A 75 9.82 7.50 -8.48
N LEU A 76 10.35 6.39 -9.01
CA LEU A 76 11.04 6.40 -10.31
C LEU A 76 10.11 6.84 -11.45
N ALA A 77 8.87 6.36 -11.48
CA ALA A 77 7.89 6.77 -12.47
C ALA A 77 7.60 8.28 -12.39
N ALA A 78 7.43 8.82 -11.17
CA ALA A 78 7.23 10.25 -10.94
C ALA A 78 8.44 11.09 -11.41
N LEU A 79 9.66 10.71 -11.03
CA LEU A 79 10.89 11.39 -11.48
C LEU A 79 11.08 11.32 -12.99
N THR A 80 10.72 10.20 -13.60
CA THR A 80 10.76 10.05 -15.06
C THR A 80 9.84 11.06 -15.74
N VAL A 81 8.60 11.20 -15.25
CA VAL A 81 7.65 12.18 -15.77
C VAL A 81 8.14 13.61 -15.54
N ALA A 82 8.66 13.92 -14.35
CA ALA A 82 9.23 15.23 -14.04
C ALA A 82 10.37 15.60 -15.01
N SER A 83 11.29 14.66 -15.28
CA SER A 83 12.38 14.84 -16.25
C SER A 83 11.85 15.07 -17.68
N LEU A 84 10.82 14.34 -18.10
CA LEU A 84 10.19 14.53 -19.42
C LEU A 84 9.55 15.91 -19.57
N LEU A 85 9.07 16.50 -18.46
CA LEU A 85 8.51 17.85 -18.42
C LEU A 85 9.58 18.94 -18.26
N GLY A 86 10.86 18.57 -18.19
CA GLY A 86 11.98 19.51 -18.00
C GLY A 86 12.11 20.05 -16.58
N LEU A 87 11.51 19.39 -15.59
CA LEU A 87 11.62 19.75 -14.18
C LEU A 87 12.93 19.22 -13.58
N SER A 88 13.42 19.90 -12.53
CA SER A 88 14.60 19.52 -11.75
C SER A 88 14.40 18.15 -11.08
N LEU A 89 15.35 17.23 -11.30
CA LEU A 89 15.33 15.91 -10.67
C LEU A 89 15.69 16.00 -9.19
N GLU A 90 16.52 16.97 -8.82
CA GLU A 90 16.87 17.29 -7.44
C GLU A 90 15.65 17.80 -6.66
N ASP A 91 14.86 18.71 -7.24
CA ASP A 91 13.63 19.21 -6.62
C ASP A 91 12.59 18.08 -6.51
N GLY A 92 12.48 17.25 -7.55
CA GLY A 92 11.63 16.06 -7.53
C GLY A 92 12.03 15.06 -6.44
N ALA A 93 13.33 14.84 -6.23
CA ALA A 93 13.83 13.96 -5.17
C ALA A 93 13.56 14.53 -3.77
N GLN A 94 13.72 15.83 -3.58
CA GLN A 94 13.37 16.51 -2.33
C GLN A 94 11.86 16.42 -2.04
N ALA A 95 11.02 16.69 -3.04
CA ALA A 95 9.57 16.58 -2.90
C ALA A 95 9.13 15.15 -2.55
N LEU A 96 9.73 14.14 -3.19
CA LEU A 96 9.51 12.73 -2.84
C LEU A 96 9.97 12.39 -1.42
N GLY A 97 11.01 13.06 -0.91
CA GLY A 97 11.46 12.87 0.46
C GLY A 97 10.59 13.53 1.51
N GLN A 98 9.80 14.52 1.13
CA GLN A 98 8.79 15.18 1.96
C GLN A 98 7.40 14.55 1.82
N PHE A 99 7.20 13.69 0.83
CA PHE A 99 5.94 13.00 0.62
C PHE A 99 5.65 12.03 1.77
N THR A 100 4.62 12.36 2.55
CA THR A 100 4.17 11.60 3.72
C THR A 100 3.16 10.50 3.37
N GLY A 101 2.82 10.35 2.09
CA GLY A 101 1.80 9.43 1.62
C GLY A 101 0.55 10.15 1.11
N THR A 102 -0.40 9.35 0.65
CA THR A 102 -1.78 9.80 0.48
C THR A 102 -2.58 9.22 1.64
N GLY A 103 -3.65 9.92 2.07
CA GLY A 103 -4.58 9.37 3.06
C GLY A 103 -4.96 7.93 2.71
N ARG A 104 -5.08 7.09 3.75
CA ARG A 104 -5.37 5.66 3.66
C ARG A 104 -4.32 4.87 2.88
N ARG A 105 -3.02 5.14 3.01
CA ARG A 105 -1.96 4.25 2.50
C ARG A 105 -1.00 3.90 3.62
N PHE A 106 -1.24 2.76 4.27
CA PHE A 106 -0.60 2.39 5.52
C PHE A 106 -0.66 3.53 6.56
N GLU A 107 -1.80 4.20 6.67
CA GLU A 107 -1.99 5.34 7.56
C GLU A 107 -2.22 4.86 8.97
N VAL A 108 -1.28 5.14 9.89
CA VAL A 108 -1.48 4.88 11.32
C VAL A 108 -2.44 5.93 11.86
N ARG A 109 -3.67 5.51 12.18
CA ARG A 109 -4.75 6.37 12.67
C ARG A 109 -4.57 6.75 14.14
N GLY A 110 -3.97 5.84 14.91
CA GLY A 110 -3.66 6.05 16.31
C GLY A 110 -3.37 4.74 17.03
N GLU A 111 -3.14 4.87 18.34
CA GLU A 111 -2.98 3.77 19.27
C GLU A 111 -3.82 4.05 20.53
N ALA A 112 -4.55 3.06 21.02
CA ALA A 112 -5.34 3.14 22.24
C ALA A 112 -5.33 1.77 22.94
N ASN A 113 -5.22 1.74 24.28
CA ASN A 113 -5.10 0.49 25.04
C ASN A 113 -4.00 -0.47 24.52
N GLY A 114 -2.91 0.06 23.96
CA GLY A 114 -1.83 -0.72 23.34
C GLY A 114 -2.20 -1.40 22.03
N ILE A 115 -3.29 -0.99 21.37
CA ILE A 115 -3.73 -1.50 20.06
C ILE A 115 -3.46 -0.44 18.99
N VAL A 116 -2.70 -0.82 17.96
CA VAL A 116 -2.40 0.07 16.84
C VAL A 116 -3.47 -0.09 15.77
N VAL A 117 -4.04 1.02 15.27
CA VAL A 117 -5.06 1.02 14.22
C VAL A 117 -4.52 1.69 12.95
N ILE A 118 -4.66 1.00 11.82
CA ILE A 118 -4.08 1.38 10.52
C ILE A 118 -5.14 1.27 9.42
N ASP A 119 -5.21 2.30 8.57
CA ASP A 119 -6.04 2.29 7.36
C ASP A 119 -5.19 2.15 6.08
N ASP A 120 -5.62 1.30 5.15
CA ASP A 120 -5.05 1.19 3.82
C ASP A 120 -6.13 1.08 2.74
N TYR A 121 -5.89 1.73 1.61
CA TYR A 121 -6.73 1.77 0.42
C TYR A 121 -6.60 0.50 -0.43
N ALA A 122 -5.76 -0.46 -0.01
CA ALA A 122 -5.58 -1.75 -0.65
C ALA A 122 -6.93 -2.45 -0.87
N HIS A 123 -7.25 -2.69 -2.14
CA HIS A 123 -8.47 -3.38 -2.56
C HIS A 123 -8.22 -4.41 -3.66
N HIS A 124 -6.99 -4.48 -4.18
CA HIS A 124 -6.52 -5.54 -5.05
C HIS A 124 -5.70 -6.60 -4.27
N PRO A 125 -5.76 -7.90 -4.60
CA PRO A 125 -5.04 -8.96 -3.88
C PRO A 125 -3.54 -8.69 -3.71
N THR A 126 -2.89 -8.14 -4.74
CA THR A 126 -1.46 -7.77 -4.69
C THR A 126 -1.18 -6.64 -3.69
N GLU A 127 -2.07 -5.66 -3.59
CA GLU A 127 -1.93 -4.57 -2.63
C GLU A 127 -2.13 -5.09 -1.21
N ILE A 128 -3.18 -5.90 -0.99
CA ILE A 128 -3.48 -6.52 0.31
C ILE A 128 -2.27 -7.32 0.82
N ARG A 129 -1.69 -8.18 -0.02
CA ARG A 129 -0.47 -8.93 0.34
C ARG A 129 0.69 -8.01 0.67
N ALA A 130 0.90 -6.95 -0.12
CA ALA A 130 2.00 -6.02 0.12
C ALA A 130 1.83 -5.25 1.44
N THR A 131 0.60 -4.82 1.76
CA THR A 131 0.26 -4.12 3.00
C THR A 131 0.40 -5.05 4.21
N LEU A 132 -0.14 -6.27 4.15
CA LEU A 132 -0.02 -7.24 5.26
C LEU A 132 1.42 -7.69 5.48
N ALA A 133 2.21 -7.91 4.43
CA ALA A 133 3.63 -8.23 4.56
C ALA A 133 4.42 -7.07 5.21
N ALA A 134 4.08 -5.82 4.87
CA ALA A 134 4.67 -4.65 5.51
C ALA A 134 4.28 -4.55 6.99
N ALA A 135 3.02 -4.82 7.34
CA ALA A 135 2.56 -4.88 8.72
C ALA A 135 3.26 -5.97 9.53
N ARG A 136 3.36 -7.19 8.98
CA ARG A 136 4.07 -8.31 9.60
C ARG A 136 5.54 -8.02 9.86
N SER A 137 6.18 -7.30 8.94
CA SER A 137 7.59 -6.88 9.10
C SER A 137 7.75 -5.79 10.14
N ARG A 138 6.84 -4.79 10.17
CA ARG A 138 6.91 -3.63 11.07
C ARG A 138 6.52 -3.99 12.52
N TYR A 139 5.56 -4.88 12.69
CA TYR A 139 5.00 -5.29 13.98
C TYR A 139 5.27 -6.77 14.22
N ALA A 140 6.56 -7.13 14.22
CA ALA A 140 6.99 -8.52 14.38
C ALA A 140 6.53 -9.08 15.74
N GLY A 141 5.88 -10.25 15.70
CA GLY A 141 5.35 -10.92 16.89
C GLY A 141 4.00 -10.40 17.40
N CYS A 142 3.50 -9.28 16.88
CA CYS A 142 2.15 -8.80 17.16
C CYS A 142 1.09 -9.64 16.42
N ARG A 143 -0.12 -9.72 16.99
CA ARG A 143 -1.26 -10.33 16.31
C ARG A 143 -1.88 -9.32 15.35
N ILE A 144 -2.02 -9.70 14.09
CA ILE A 144 -2.54 -8.84 13.02
C ILE A 144 -4.00 -9.20 12.72
N TRP A 145 -4.87 -8.22 12.87
CA TRP A 145 -6.26 -8.27 12.43
C TRP A 145 -6.39 -7.55 11.09
N ALA A 146 -6.92 -8.24 10.08
CA ALA A 146 -7.24 -7.66 8.79
C ALA A 146 -8.77 -7.57 8.62
N VAL A 147 -9.30 -6.35 8.59
CA VAL A 147 -10.66 -6.08 8.15
C VAL A 147 -10.60 -5.71 6.67
N TRP A 148 -11.26 -6.47 5.81
CA TRP A 148 -11.31 -6.19 4.39
C TRP A 148 -12.73 -5.93 3.92
N GLN A 149 -12.94 -4.77 3.32
CA GLN A 149 -14.15 -4.46 2.56
C GLN A 149 -13.86 -4.60 1.07
N PRO A 150 -14.43 -5.63 0.40
CA PRO A 150 -14.26 -5.79 -1.03
C PRO A 150 -14.83 -4.59 -1.78
N HIS A 151 -14.09 -4.08 -2.76
CA HIS A 151 -14.55 -2.99 -3.62
C HIS A 151 -14.99 -3.53 -4.97
N THR A 152 -16.29 -3.42 -5.23
CA THR A 152 -17.08 -3.88 -6.38
C THR A 152 -17.27 -5.39 -6.54
N TYR A 153 -18.44 -5.79 -7.05
CA TYR A 153 -18.79 -7.19 -7.29
C TYR A 153 -17.96 -7.76 -8.43
N SER A 154 -17.81 -7.00 -9.52
CA SER A 154 -17.07 -7.44 -10.70
C SER A 154 -15.62 -7.84 -10.36
N ARG A 155 -14.93 -7.02 -9.56
CA ARG A 155 -13.55 -7.28 -9.13
C ARG A 155 -13.48 -8.50 -8.21
N THR A 156 -14.37 -8.56 -7.21
CA THR A 156 -14.40 -9.66 -6.23
C THR A 156 -14.62 -11.00 -6.92
N ARG A 157 -15.49 -11.06 -7.94
CA ARG A 157 -15.71 -12.27 -8.76
C ARG A 157 -14.52 -12.59 -9.66
N THR A 158 -14.01 -11.59 -10.38
CA THR A 158 -12.91 -11.78 -11.34
C THR A 158 -11.64 -12.29 -10.68
N LEU A 159 -11.36 -11.81 -9.46
CA LEU A 159 -10.15 -12.12 -8.71
C LEU A 159 -10.40 -13.07 -7.53
N PHE A 160 -11.53 -13.79 -7.53
CA PHE A 160 -11.98 -14.64 -6.43
C PHE A 160 -10.86 -15.51 -5.84
N ASN A 161 -10.24 -16.36 -6.67
CA ASN A 161 -9.14 -17.25 -6.26
C ASN A 161 -7.91 -16.50 -5.75
N GLN A 162 -7.69 -15.24 -6.16
CA GLN A 162 -6.56 -14.47 -5.68
C GLN A 162 -6.84 -13.83 -4.31
N PHE A 163 -8.09 -13.47 -4.03
CA PHE A 163 -8.51 -12.97 -2.73
C PHE A 163 -8.48 -14.05 -1.65
N THR A 164 -8.87 -15.29 -1.97
CA THR A 164 -8.79 -16.41 -1.01
C THR A 164 -7.37 -16.67 -0.50
N HIS A 165 -6.33 -16.22 -1.21
CA HIS A 165 -4.93 -16.38 -0.81
C HIS A 165 -4.22 -15.05 -0.49
N ALA A 166 -4.96 -13.95 -0.33
CA ALA A 166 -4.35 -12.62 -0.12
C ALA A 166 -3.97 -12.32 1.34
N PHE A 167 -4.45 -13.12 2.30
CA PHE A 167 -4.46 -12.75 3.73
C PHE A 167 -3.51 -13.55 4.62
N ASN A 168 -2.59 -14.33 4.05
CA ASN A 168 -1.73 -15.27 4.79
C ASN A 168 -0.86 -14.62 5.91
N ASP A 169 -0.55 -13.33 5.78
CA ASP A 169 0.25 -12.60 6.77
C ASP A 169 -0.57 -12.04 7.95
N ALA A 170 -1.91 -12.15 7.91
CA ALA A 170 -2.80 -11.80 9.01
C ALA A 170 -3.04 -13.01 9.93
N ASP A 171 -3.31 -12.75 11.22
CA ASP A 171 -3.69 -13.80 12.17
C ASP A 171 -5.21 -13.96 12.27
N GLN A 172 -5.95 -12.88 11.99
CA GLN A 172 -7.41 -12.84 11.96
C GLN A 172 -7.88 -12.07 10.74
N VAL A 173 -8.93 -12.55 10.08
CA VAL A 173 -9.49 -11.92 8.89
C VAL A 173 -10.99 -11.75 9.07
N ILE A 174 -11.46 -10.52 8.95
CA ILE A 174 -12.88 -10.18 8.89
C ILE A 174 -13.15 -9.63 7.50
N VAL A 175 -14.09 -10.24 6.79
CA VAL A 175 -14.55 -9.75 5.49
C VAL A 175 -15.95 -9.18 5.64
N THR A 176 -16.15 -7.96 5.14
CA THR A 176 -17.44 -7.26 5.19
C THR A 176 -18.25 -7.48 3.94
N GLU A 177 -19.45 -6.90 3.89
CA GLU A 177 -20.20 -6.82 2.64
C GLU A 177 -19.44 -6.04 1.57
N ILE A 178 -19.68 -6.38 0.31
CA ILE A 178 -19.08 -5.75 -0.86
C ILE A 178 -19.56 -4.31 -0.97
N TYR A 179 -18.62 -3.37 -0.95
CA TYR A 179 -18.88 -1.99 -1.32
C TYR A 179 -19.09 -1.90 -2.83
N ALA A 180 -20.34 -1.75 -3.25
CA ALA A 180 -20.74 -1.76 -4.67
C ALA A 180 -20.15 -0.59 -5.48
N ALA A 181 -19.79 0.51 -4.81
CA ALA A 181 -19.47 1.79 -5.43
C ALA A 181 -20.57 2.25 -6.41
N ARG A 182 -20.37 2.08 -7.72
CA ARG A 182 -21.33 2.46 -8.77
C ARG A 182 -22.02 1.26 -9.43
N GLU A 183 -21.69 0.04 -9.02
CA GLU A 183 -22.31 -1.17 -9.57
C GLU A 183 -23.72 -1.37 -8.99
N PRO A 184 -24.66 -1.92 -9.77
CA PRO A 184 -25.89 -2.42 -9.20
C PRO A 184 -25.57 -3.53 -8.20
N ILE A 185 -26.38 -3.62 -7.15
CA ILE A 185 -26.32 -4.73 -6.19
C ILE A 185 -26.55 -6.04 -6.95
N GLN A 186 -25.70 -7.04 -6.69
CA GLN A 186 -25.76 -8.35 -7.33
C GLN A 186 -26.05 -9.42 -6.28
N ASP A 187 -26.64 -10.53 -6.72
CA ASP A 187 -26.75 -11.75 -5.91
C ASP A 187 -25.39 -12.47 -5.86
N TYR A 188 -24.45 -11.85 -5.15
CA TYR A 188 -23.10 -12.37 -4.94
C TYR A 188 -22.55 -11.80 -3.63
N SER A 189 -22.18 -12.68 -2.70
CA SER A 189 -21.70 -12.26 -1.38
C SER A 189 -20.21 -12.55 -1.21
N ALA A 190 -19.51 -11.64 -0.53
CA ALA A 190 -18.12 -11.86 -0.13
C ALA A 190 -17.95 -13.03 0.86
N ALA A 191 -19.04 -13.51 1.48
CA ALA A 191 -19.03 -14.74 2.29
C ALA A 191 -18.49 -15.95 1.50
N GLN A 192 -18.70 -15.99 0.19
CA GLN A 192 -18.15 -17.04 -0.68
C GLN A 192 -16.61 -17.03 -0.69
N VAL A 193 -15.99 -15.84 -0.60
CA VAL A 193 -14.53 -15.71 -0.53
C VAL A 193 -14.03 -16.27 0.80
N VAL A 194 -14.71 -15.97 1.90
CA VAL A 194 -14.37 -16.48 3.24
C VAL A 194 -14.48 -18.01 3.28
N GLN A 195 -15.56 -18.57 2.74
CA GLN A 195 -15.78 -20.03 2.69
C GLN A 195 -14.69 -20.77 1.91
N ALA A 196 -14.16 -20.15 0.86
CA ALA A 196 -13.10 -20.72 0.04
C ALA A 196 -11.68 -20.34 0.53
N MET A 197 -11.57 -19.55 1.60
CA MET A 197 -10.28 -19.10 2.13
C MET A 197 -9.64 -20.20 2.99
N PRO A 198 -8.43 -20.69 2.67
CA PRO A 198 -7.70 -21.62 3.52
C PRO A 198 -7.04 -20.88 4.70
N HIS A 199 -7.82 -20.12 5.44
CA HIS A 199 -7.39 -19.35 6.61
C HIS A 199 -8.29 -19.69 7.80
N PRO A 200 -7.75 -20.30 8.88
CA PRO A 200 -8.57 -20.89 9.94
C PRO A 200 -9.33 -19.86 10.78
N SER A 201 -8.94 -18.59 10.72
CA SER A 201 -9.57 -17.49 11.45
C SER A 201 -10.12 -16.41 10.52
N ALA A 202 -10.64 -16.82 9.36
CA ALA A 202 -11.40 -15.94 8.48
C ALA A 202 -12.90 -16.04 8.78
N GLN A 203 -13.57 -14.90 8.89
CA GLN A 203 -15.01 -14.82 9.12
C GLN A 203 -15.65 -13.70 8.31
N PHE A 204 -16.94 -13.87 8.03
CA PHE A 204 -17.75 -12.87 7.34
C PHE A 204 -18.65 -12.15 8.35
N ILE A 205 -18.52 -10.83 8.44
CA ILE A 205 -19.38 -9.96 9.25
C ILE A 205 -19.80 -8.82 8.33
N PRO A 206 -21.03 -8.84 7.78
CA PRO A 206 -21.40 -7.96 6.67
C PRO A 206 -21.45 -6.47 7.06
N ASP A 207 -21.85 -6.18 8.29
CA ASP A 207 -22.17 -4.85 8.79
C ASP A 207 -20.98 -4.19 9.51
N LEU A 208 -20.62 -2.96 9.13
CA LEU A 208 -19.45 -2.25 9.67
C LEU A 208 -19.57 -1.92 11.17
N PRO A 209 -20.72 -1.46 11.69
CA PRO A 209 -20.95 -1.37 13.13
C PRO A 209 -20.72 -2.69 13.86
N ALA A 210 -21.29 -3.80 13.36
CA ALA A 210 -21.09 -5.11 13.97
C ALA A 210 -19.61 -5.56 13.97
N VAL A 211 -18.84 -5.19 12.94
CA VAL A 211 -17.38 -5.39 12.93
C VAL A 211 -16.71 -4.60 14.04
N SER A 212 -17.08 -3.34 14.23
CA SER A 212 -16.50 -2.47 15.25
C SER A 212 -16.76 -3.02 16.66
N ASP A 213 -18.01 -3.40 16.96
CA ASP A 213 -18.40 -4.01 18.24
C ASP A 213 -17.64 -5.31 18.52
N TYR A 214 -17.51 -6.14 17.47
CA TYR A 214 -16.75 -7.38 17.55
C TYR A 214 -15.29 -7.11 17.87
N LEU A 215 -14.66 -6.17 17.16
CA LEU A 215 -13.25 -5.82 17.37
C LEU A 215 -13.00 -5.28 18.78
N VAL A 216 -13.81 -4.34 19.26
CA VAL A 216 -13.68 -3.78 20.62
C VAL A 216 -13.71 -4.88 21.68
N SER A 217 -14.51 -5.93 21.47
CA SER A 217 -14.64 -7.05 22.41
C SER A 217 -13.50 -8.08 22.33
N HIS A 218 -12.74 -8.13 21.23
CA HIS A 218 -11.78 -9.21 20.95
C HIS A 218 -10.32 -8.75 20.81
N LEU A 219 -10.10 -7.48 20.51
CA LEU A 219 -8.77 -6.88 20.46
C LEU A 219 -8.13 -6.87 21.85
N ARG A 220 -6.81 -7.02 21.88
CA ARG A 220 -6.01 -7.03 23.12
C ARG A 220 -4.78 -6.13 22.97
N PRO A 221 -4.22 -5.62 24.08
CA PRO A 221 -2.95 -4.89 24.03
C PRO A 221 -1.88 -5.71 23.28
N GLY A 222 -1.19 -5.06 22.34
CA GLY A 222 -0.23 -5.69 21.42
C GLY A 222 -0.81 -6.13 20.07
N ASP A 223 -2.13 -6.03 19.85
CA ASP A 223 -2.75 -6.27 18.55
C ASP A 223 -2.53 -5.09 17.59
N VAL A 224 -2.50 -5.41 16.29
CA VAL A 224 -2.50 -4.42 15.20
C VAL A 224 -3.72 -4.66 14.32
N LEU A 225 -4.60 -3.65 14.25
CA LEU A 225 -5.78 -3.65 13.39
C LEU A 225 -5.45 -2.93 12.08
N LEU A 226 -5.60 -3.65 10.96
CA LEU A 226 -5.53 -3.12 9.61
C LEU A 226 -6.91 -3.16 8.96
N VAL A 227 -7.39 -1.99 8.55
CA VAL A 227 -8.61 -1.86 7.73
C VAL A 227 -8.20 -1.61 6.28
N LEU A 228 -8.53 -2.56 5.41
CA LEU A 228 -8.20 -2.59 3.99
C LEU A 228 -9.47 -2.30 3.18
N SER A 229 -9.60 -1.08 2.66
CA SER A 229 -10.82 -0.67 1.95
C SER A 229 -10.60 0.51 1.02
N ALA A 230 -11.30 0.49 -0.11
CA ALA A 230 -11.48 1.66 -0.99
C ALA A 230 -12.89 2.30 -0.87
N GLY A 231 -13.74 1.75 -0.01
CA GLY A 231 -15.07 2.24 0.35
C GLY A 231 -15.07 2.98 1.68
N ASP A 232 -16.08 2.72 2.51
CA ASP A 232 -16.38 3.41 3.77
C ASP A 232 -15.98 2.62 5.04
N ALA A 233 -15.26 1.50 4.90
CA ALA A 233 -14.81 0.74 6.08
C ALA A 233 -13.81 1.48 6.98
N ASP A 234 -13.24 2.62 6.58
CA ASP A 234 -12.49 3.53 7.47
C ASP A 234 -13.36 4.09 8.62
N LEU A 235 -14.69 3.94 8.54
CA LEU A 235 -15.56 4.14 9.69
C LEU A 235 -15.30 3.15 10.83
N VAL A 236 -14.86 1.92 10.52
CA VAL A 236 -14.50 0.91 11.52
C VAL A 236 -13.30 1.37 12.34
N SER A 237 -12.25 1.87 11.69
CA SER A 237 -11.06 2.36 12.41
C SER A 237 -11.39 3.54 13.31
N THR A 238 -12.22 4.46 12.82
CA THR A 238 -12.69 5.63 13.56
C THR A 238 -13.51 5.23 14.79
N GLN A 239 -14.47 4.31 14.63
CA GLN A 239 -15.32 3.86 15.74
C GLN A 239 -14.53 3.09 16.79
N VAL A 240 -13.70 2.12 16.37
CA VAL A 240 -12.89 1.31 17.28
C VAL A 240 -11.95 2.18 18.12
N LEU A 241 -11.30 3.18 17.52
CA LEU A 241 -10.44 4.10 18.27
C LEU A 241 -11.21 4.90 19.32
N ALA A 242 -12.39 5.43 18.96
CA ALA A 242 -13.21 6.21 19.88
C ALA A 242 -13.70 5.37 21.08
N ASP A 243 -14.10 4.12 20.84
CA ASP A 243 -14.60 3.22 21.88
C ASP A 243 -13.49 2.73 22.81
N LEU A 244 -12.30 2.45 22.28
CA LEU A 244 -11.13 2.07 23.06
C LEU A 244 -10.69 3.21 24.00
N GLN A 245 -10.66 4.45 23.51
CA GLN A 245 -10.33 5.63 24.32
C GLN A 245 -11.38 5.92 25.40
N THR A 246 -12.66 5.74 25.09
CA THR A 246 -13.74 5.94 26.07
C THR A 246 -13.69 4.91 27.20
N SER A 247 -13.27 3.68 26.88
CA SER A 247 -13.09 2.61 27.87
C SER A 247 -11.94 2.91 28.83
N GLU A 248 -10.86 3.53 28.34
CA GLU A 248 -9.68 3.93 29.13
C GLU A 248 -10.07 4.94 30.24
N VAL A 249 -10.96 5.89 29.93
CA VAL A 249 -11.45 6.91 30.88
C VAL A 249 -12.38 6.34 31.95
N ARG A 250 -13.06 5.22 31.70
CA ARG A 250 -14.00 4.61 32.66
C ARG A 250 -13.31 3.76 33.73
N TYR A 251 -12.05 3.38 33.51
CA TYR A 251 -11.28 2.53 34.43
C TYR A 251 -10.01 3.21 34.98
N ALA A 252 -9.79 4.49 34.65
CA ALA A 252 -8.78 5.37 35.25
C ALA A 252 -9.38 6.17 36.41
#